data_AF-A0A2S8RWC3-F1
#
_entry.id   AF-A0A2S8RWC3-F1
#
_cell.length_a   1.000
_cell.length_b   1.000
_cell.length_c   1.000
_cell.angle_alpha   90.00
_cell.angle_beta   90.00
_cell.angle_gamma   90.00
#
_symmetry.space_group_name_H-M   'P 1'
#
loop_
_entity.id
_entity.type
_entity.pdbx_description
1 polymer ?
#
loop_
_entity_poly.entity_id
_entity_poly.type
_entity_poly.pdbx_seq_one_letter_code
_entity_poly.pdbx_strand_id
1 'polypeptide(L)'
;MRIHLAAQGLANLELVPFTMLDDTDAVAKALRKGPVLFDVTSVNDHIKIAAALRATSGRQLLIGASSVAEILTEGCGGPVEAPAPAMPASDNVLIFAGSRSATTQKQVEDARSYCKLPFAPAALRSDALVSSAAALLRQGKPVLVHLSPEADYGLSSDVLATASSVFVKRLLDRVEVGYLGLAGGDTSSRICAELGFASISYLENIDPGVSLCIGTHPEARLNNMRIILKGGQMGGPDLFERFLRRSSMSGR
;
A
#
# COMPACT_ATOMS: atom_id res chain seq x y z
N MET A 1 -19.52 -0.19 -22.03
CA MET A 1 -19.23 0.91 -21.10
C MET A 1 -20.16 2.12 -21.27
N ARG A 2 -20.24 2.77 -22.44
CA ARG A 2 -21.09 3.97 -22.66
C ARG A 2 -22.56 3.80 -22.25
N ILE A 3 -23.18 2.66 -22.56
CA ILE A 3 -24.57 2.36 -22.15
C ILE A 3 -24.71 2.38 -20.61
N HIS A 4 -23.78 1.76 -19.90
CA HIS A 4 -23.80 1.73 -18.43
C HIS A 4 -23.57 3.11 -17.82
N LEU A 5 -22.61 3.88 -18.37
CA LEU A 5 -22.35 5.24 -17.91
C LEU A 5 -23.52 6.19 -18.22
N ALA A 6 -24.20 6.01 -19.36
CA ALA A 6 -25.41 6.75 -19.69
C ALA A 6 -26.54 6.49 -18.68
N ALA A 7 -26.71 5.24 -18.25
CA ALA A 7 -27.67 4.89 -17.20
C ALA A 7 -27.33 5.54 -15.83
N GLN A 8 -26.09 5.99 -15.64
CA GLN A 8 -25.62 6.73 -14.46
C GLN A 8 -25.62 8.26 -14.66
N GLY A 9 -26.20 8.77 -15.77
CA GLY A 9 -26.32 10.20 -16.06
C GLY A 9 -25.24 10.77 -17.00
N LEU A 10 -24.33 9.94 -17.52
CA LEU A 10 -23.27 10.37 -18.45
C LEU A 10 -23.64 10.03 -19.91
N ALA A 11 -24.81 10.50 -20.37
CA ALA A 11 -25.33 10.15 -21.70
C ALA A 11 -24.57 10.83 -22.86
N ASN A 12 -23.90 11.95 -22.60
CA ASN A 12 -23.26 12.79 -23.62
C ASN A 12 -21.77 12.46 -23.86
N LEU A 13 -21.36 11.20 -23.61
CA LEU A 13 -19.99 10.75 -23.83
C LEU A 13 -19.74 10.43 -25.31
N GLU A 14 -18.84 11.18 -25.94
CA GLU A 14 -18.30 10.88 -27.27
C GLU A 14 -17.26 9.74 -27.16
N LEU A 15 -17.30 8.75 -28.05
CA LEU A 15 -16.29 7.70 -28.08
C LEU A 15 -15.15 8.13 -29.01
N VAL A 16 -13.93 8.14 -28.50
CA VAL A 16 -12.72 8.16 -29.32
C VAL A 16 -12.15 6.74 -29.35
N PRO A 17 -12.41 5.96 -30.42
CA PRO A 17 -11.80 4.65 -30.60
C PRO A 17 -10.28 4.76 -30.75
N PHE A 18 -9.57 3.69 -30.40
CA PHE A 18 -8.11 3.63 -30.43
C PHE A 18 -7.52 3.92 -31.83
N THR A 19 -8.29 3.66 -32.89
CA THR A 19 -7.92 3.94 -34.29
C THR A 19 -7.83 5.42 -34.64
N MET A 20 -8.43 6.32 -33.84
CA MET A 20 -8.32 7.77 -34.04
C MET A 20 -7.16 8.40 -33.27
N LEU A 21 -6.47 7.64 -32.42
CA LEU A 21 -5.44 8.20 -31.53
C LEU A 21 -4.20 8.70 -32.26
N ASP A 22 -3.95 8.24 -33.49
CA ASP A 22 -2.82 8.73 -34.30
C ASP A 22 -3.01 10.18 -34.78
N ASP A 23 -4.24 10.68 -34.81
CA ASP A 23 -4.55 12.07 -35.16
C ASP A 23 -4.79 12.90 -33.89
N THR A 24 -3.72 13.49 -33.38
CA THR A 24 -3.74 14.31 -32.15
C THR A 24 -4.71 15.49 -32.26
N ASP A 25 -4.83 16.12 -33.43
CA ASP A 25 -5.68 17.29 -33.62
C ASP A 25 -7.17 16.91 -33.67
N ALA A 26 -7.51 15.78 -34.31
CA ALA A 26 -8.86 15.25 -34.28
C ALA A 26 -9.30 14.89 -32.86
N VAL A 27 -8.42 14.24 -32.09
CA VAL A 27 -8.71 13.91 -30.69
C VAL A 27 -8.86 15.18 -29.83
N ALA A 28 -7.97 16.16 -29.99
CA ALA A 28 -8.08 17.45 -29.29
C ALA A 28 -9.38 18.19 -29.65
N LYS A 29 -9.82 18.10 -30.90
CA LYS A 29 -11.11 18.67 -31.34
C LYS A 29 -12.29 17.96 -30.67
N ALA A 30 -12.26 16.63 -30.52
CA ALA A 30 -13.28 15.89 -29.78
C ALA A 30 -13.31 16.31 -28.30
N LEU A 31 -12.16 16.39 -27.65
CA LEU A 31 -12.02 16.85 -26.26
C LEU A 31 -12.58 18.26 -26.03
N ARG A 32 -12.41 19.18 -26.99
CA ARG A 32 -12.97 20.54 -26.90
C ARG A 32 -14.49 20.59 -27.05
N LYS A 33 -15.11 19.59 -27.69
CA LYS A 33 -16.57 19.56 -27.87
C LYS A 33 -17.31 19.11 -26.61
N GLY A 34 -16.71 18.23 -25.81
CA GLY A 34 -17.37 17.64 -24.66
C GLY A 34 -16.62 16.46 -24.05
N PRO A 35 -17.27 15.73 -23.13
CA PRO A 35 -16.62 14.63 -22.42
C PRO A 35 -16.44 13.42 -23.34
N VAL A 36 -15.24 12.84 -23.28
CA VAL A 36 -14.82 11.74 -24.16
C VAL A 36 -14.58 10.48 -23.35
N LEU A 37 -14.96 9.33 -23.92
CA LEU A 37 -14.51 8.01 -23.53
C LEU A 37 -13.48 7.52 -24.54
N PHE A 38 -12.30 7.09 -24.06
CA PHE A 38 -11.25 6.53 -24.90
C PHE A 38 -11.29 5.01 -24.90
N ASP A 39 -11.12 4.40 -26.08
CA ASP A 39 -10.64 3.03 -26.16
C ASP A 39 -9.12 3.03 -26.07
N VAL A 40 -8.57 2.12 -25.26
CA VAL A 40 -7.14 1.96 -25.02
C VAL A 40 -6.80 0.49 -25.16
N THR A 41 -5.84 0.18 -26.03
CA THR A 41 -5.42 -1.19 -26.36
C THR A 41 -3.98 -1.48 -25.99
N SER A 42 -3.16 -0.44 -25.84
CA SER A 42 -1.73 -0.56 -25.54
C SER A 42 -1.23 0.62 -24.71
N VAL A 43 -0.06 0.45 -24.08
CA VAL A 43 0.63 1.55 -23.38
C VAL A 43 0.99 2.70 -24.33
N ASN A 44 1.24 2.41 -25.62
CA ASN A 44 1.52 3.46 -26.61
C ASN A 44 0.33 4.40 -26.85
N ASP A 45 -0.89 3.93 -26.61
CA ASP A 45 -2.09 4.77 -26.67
C ASP A 45 -2.07 5.84 -25.57
N HIS A 46 -1.41 5.58 -24.42
CA HIS A 46 -1.27 6.56 -23.35
C HIS A 46 -0.50 7.79 -23.81
N ILE A 47 0.58 7.60 -24.58
CA ILE A 47 1.42 8.68 -25.11
C ILE A 47 0.60 9.59 -26.04
N LYS A 48 -0.22 8.98 -26.89
CA LYS A 48 -1.08 9.68 -27.86
C LYS A 48 -2.17 10.48 -27.16
N ILE A 49 -2.83 9.88 -26.17
CA ILE A 49 -3.84 10.55 -25.35
C ILE A 49 -3.21 11.72 -24.58
N ALA A 50 -2.03 11.52 -23.98
CA ALA A 50 -1.31 12.59 -23.28
C ALA A 50 -0.97 13.78 -24.21
N ALA A 51 -0.56 13.51 -25.45
CA ALA A 51 -0.32 14.55 -26.45
C ALA A 51 -1.60 15.35 -26.77
N ALA A 52 -2.73 14.67 -26.97
CA ALA A 52 -4.01 15.33 -27.25
C ALA A 52 -4.55 16.13 -26.05
N LEU A 53 -4.38 15.63 -24.83
CA LEU A 53 -4.73 16.36 -23.60
C LEU A 53 -3.91 17.66 -23.46
N ARG A 54 -2.60 17.61 -23.75
CA ARG A 54 -1.72 18.79 -23.77
C ARG A 54 -2.15 19.79 -24.86
N ALA A 55 -2.45 19.31 -26.06
CA ALA A 55 -2.89 20.15 -27.18
C ALA A 55 -4.27 20.82 -26.94
N THR A 56 -5.15 20.17 -26.19
CA THR A 56 -6.48 20.69 -25.85
C THR A 56 -6.37 21.96 -24.98
N SER A 57 -5.42 21.98 -24.03
CA SER A 57 -5.21 23.03 -23.03
C SER A 57 -6.43 23.31 -22.13
N GLY A 58 -6.26 24.07 -21.05
CA GLY A 58 -7.35 24.40 -20.12
C GLY A 58 -7.61 23.35 -19.03
N ARG A 59 -8.63 23.60 -18.20
CA ARG A 59 -9.00 22.73 -17.07
C ARG A 59 -9.73 21.49 -17.58
N GLN A 60 -9.20 20.32 -17.25
CA GLN A 60 -9.71 19.03 -17.69
C GLN A 60 -9.92 18.14 -16.46
N LEU A 61 -11.05 17.41 -16.42
CA LEU A 61 -11.31 16.38 -15.42
C LEU A 61 -11.11 15.02 -16.08
N LEU A 62 -10.14 14.26 -15.58
CA LEU A 62 -9.82 12.91 -16.07
C LEU A 62 -10.34 11.89 -15.05
N ILE A 63 -11.01 10.85 -15.54
CA ILE A 63 -11.64 9.82 -14.71
C ILE A 63 -11.27 8.46 -15.27
N GLY A 64 -10.69 7.60 -14.43
CA GLY A 64 -10.42 6.20 -14.77
C GLY A 64 -9.52 5.51 -13.76
N ALA A 65 -8.99 4.35 -14.14
CA ALA A 65 -8.09 3.54 -13.33
C ALA A 65 -6.66 4.14 -13.28
N SER A 66 -5.69 3.38 -12.78
CA SER A 66 -4.28 3.81 -12.69
C SER A 66 -3.71 4.29 -14.03
N SER A 67 -4.14 3.70 -15.15
CA SER A 67 -3.74 4.09 -16.50
C SER A 67 -4.01 5.57 -16.81
N VAL A 68 -5.04 6.17 -16.22
CA VAL A 68 -5.31 7.62 -16.39
C VAL A 68 -4.26 8.46 -15.68
N ALA A 69 -3.78 8.02 -14.51
CA ALA A 69 -2.66 8.69 -13.84
C ALA A 69 -1.35 8.49 -14.62
N GLU A 70 -1.13 7.29 -15.18
CA GLU A 70 0.03 6.99 -16.01
C GLU A 70 0.11 7.91 -17.24
N ILE A 71 -1.03 8.13 -17.93
CA ILE A 71 -1.14 9.09 -19.05
C ILE A 71 -0.64 10.49 -18.67
N LEU A 72 -0.94 10.96 -17.47
CA LEU A 72 -0.52 12.28 -17.00
C LEU A 72 0.97 12.38 -16.71
N THR A 73 1.56 11.28 -16.24
CA THR A 73 2.99 11.20 -15.97
C THR A 73 3.82 10.88 -17.21
N GLU A 74 3.18 10.47 -18.30
CA GLU A 74 3.82 10.11 -19.56
C GLU A 74 4.48 11.33 -20.22
N GLY A 75 5.81 11.30 -20.30
CA GLY A 75 6.62 12.42 -20.79
C GLY A 75 6.98 13.46 -19.72
N CYS A 76 6.58 13.27 -18.45
CA CYS A 76 7.20 13.94 -17.31
C CYS A 76 8.57 13.31 -17.03
N GLY A 77 9.47 13.43 -18.00
CA GLY A 77 10.84 12.95 -17.91
C GLY A 77 11.67 13.93 -17.09
N GLY A 78 12.02 13.51 -15.88
CA GLY A 78 13.00 14.18 -15.04
C GLY A 78 12.94 13.60 -13.64
N PRO A 79 14.08 13.28 -12.99
CA PRO A 79 14.07 13.02 -11.57
C PRO A 79 13.56 14.29 -10.89
N VAL A 80 12.33 14.25 -10.38
CA VAL A 80 11.92 15.21 -9.36
C VAL A 80 12.76 14.84 -8.15
N GLU A 81 13.81 15.61 -7.89
CA GLU A 81 14.68 15.43 -6.74
C GLU A 81 13.87 15.78 -5.49
N ALA A 82 13.07 14.82 -5.03
CA ALA A 82 12.40 14.92 -3.75
C ALA A 82 13.48 14.88 -2.66
N PRO A 83 13.38 15.72 -1.62
CA PRO A 83 14.29 15.65 -0.49
C PRO A 83 14.31 14.23 0.06
N ALA A 84 15.49 13.73 0.40
CA ALA A 84 15.62 12.41 1.04
C ALA A 84 14.72 12.39 2.29
N PRO A 85 13.84 11.40 2.42
CA PRO A 85 12.91 11.35 3.54
C PRO A 85 13.68 11.16 4.84
N ALA A 86 13.23 11.85 5.89
CA ALA A 86 13.81 11.70 7.23
C ALA A 86 13.76 10.24 7.69
N MET A 87 14.73 9.86 8.51
CA MET A 87 14.82 8.52 9.05
C MET A 87 13.70 8.25 10.07
N PRO A 88 13.24 6.99 10.22
CA PRO A 88 12.33 6.62 11.30
C PRO A 88 12.96 6.86 12.68
N ALA A 89 12.12 6.92 13.72
CA ALA A 89 12.59 7.11 15.09
C ALA A 89 13.36 5.91 15.67
N SER A 90 13.28 4.72 15.05
CA SER A 90 13.90 3.49 15.53
C SER A 90 14.22 2.52 14.38
N ASP A 91 15.23 1.68 14.53
CA ASP A 91 15.53 0.60 13.58
C ASP A 91 14.74 -0.69 13.86
N ASN A 92 13.91 -0.69 14.91
CA ASN A 92 13.11 -1.85 15.28
C ASN A 92 12.10 -2.21 14.18
N VAL A 93 12.06 -3.51 13.83
CA VAL A 93 11.20 -4.06 12.79
C VAL A 93 10.13 -4.96 13.39
N LEU A 94 8.88 -4.62 13.12
CA LEU A 94 7.72 -5.43 13.46
C LEU A 94 6.96 -5.80 12.19
N ILE A 95 6.64 -7.07 12.02
CA ILE A 95 5.64 -7.53 11.06
C ILE A 95 4.42 -8.06 11.81
N PHE A 96 3.23 -7.66 11.39
CA PHE A 96 1.97 -8.29 11.78
C PHE A 96 1.28 -8.94 10.57
N ALA A 97 1.28 -10.28 10.55
CA ALA A 97 0.62 -11.10 9.54
C ALA A 97 -0.79 -11.50 9.98
N GLY A 98 -1.76 -10.65 9.61
CA GLY A 98 -3.19 -10.82 9.83
C GLY A 98 -3.92 -11.67 8.78
N SER A 99 -3.28 -12.05 7.67
CA SER A 99 -3.87 -12.89 6.64
C SER A 99 -3.61 -14.38 6.89
N ARG A 100 -4.63 -15.23 6.69
CA ARG A 100 -4.55 -16.70 6.74
C ARG A 100 -4.30 -17.35 5.37
N SER A 101 -4.03 -16.56 4.33
CA SER A 101 -3.77 -17.08 2.97
C SER A 101 -2.51 -17.94 2.89
N ALA A 102 -2.48 -18.91 1.98
CA ALA A 102 -1.32 -19.77 1.75
C ALA A 102 -0.05 -18.97 1.41
N THR A 103 -0.18 -17.89 0.63
CA THR A 103 0.95 -16.99 0.31
C THR A 103 1.53 -16.35 1.57
N THR A 104 0.67 -15.83 2.46
CA THR A 104 1.14 -15.24 3.72
C THR A 104 1.75 -16.28 4.64
N GLN A 105 1.18 -17.50 4.72
CA GLN A 105 1.77 -18.60 5.47
C GLN A 105 3.18 -18.91 4.99
N LYS A 106 3.37 -19.03 3.67
CA LYS A 106 4.67 -19.31 3.08
C LYS A 106 5.70 -18.20 3.37
N GLN A 107 5.28 -16.94 3.30
CA GLN A 107 6.12 -15.80 3.69
C GLN A 107 6.52 -15.82 5.17
N VAL A 108 5.61 -16.24 6.07
CA VAL A 108 5.92 -16.42 7.50
C VAL A 108 6.91 -17.56 7.72
N GLU A 109 6.75 -18.68 7.00
CA GLU A 109 7.69 -19.81 7.06
C GLU A 109 9.09 -19.39 6.61
N ASP A 110 9.18 -18.69 5.48
CA ASP A 110 10.43 -18.32 4.83
C ASP A 110 11.12 -17.11 5.49
N ALA A 111 10.42 -16.37 6.37
CA ALA A 111 11.00 -15.35 7.26
C ALA A 111 11.82 -15.99 8.39
N ARG A 112 13.09 -16.29 8.11
CA ARG A 112 14.03 -16.99 9.01
C ARG A 112 14.75 -16.06 9.97
N SER A 113 14.91 -14.80 9.62
CA SER A 113 15.64 -13.81 10.43
C SER A 113 14.80 -13.23 11.57
N TYR A 114 13.49 -13.50 11.58
CA TYR A 114 12.54 -12.96 12.55
C TYR A 114 12.35 -13.89 13.76
N CYS A 115 12.19 -13.29 14.94
CA CYS A 115 11.56 -13.94 16.06
C CYS A 115 10.05 -14.06 15.79
N LYS A 116 9.61 -15.26 15.39
CA LYS A 116 8.22 -15.55 15.03
C LYS A 116 7.39 -15.84 16.28
N LEU A 117 6.30 -15.10 16.46
CA LEU A 117 5.40 -15.23 17.59
C LEU A 117 3.96 -15.47 17.11
N PRO A 118 3.36 -16.64 17.43
CA PRO A 118 1.98 -16.89 17.05
C PRO A 118 1.01 -16.05 17.88
N PHE A 119 0.15 -15.30 17.21
CA PHE A 119 -1.00 -14.61 17.80
C PHE A 119 -2.15 -15.60 18.00
N ALA A 120 -1.99 -16.55 18.92
CA ALA A 120 -3.01 -17.54 19.23
C ALA A 120 -4.24 -16.91 19.91
N PRO A 121 -5.43 -17.54 19.90
CA PRO A 121 -6.64 -16.99 20.53
C PRO A 121 -6.48 -16.58 22.00
N ALA A 122 -5.59 -17.23 22.75
CA ALA A 122 -5.27 -16.85 24.13
C ALA A 122 -4.64 -15.45 24.25
N ALA A 123 -3.93 -14.98 23.22
CA ALA A 123 -3.32 -13.65 23.18
C ALA A 123 -4.36 -12.52 23.12
N LEU A 124 -5.59 -12.80 22.69
CA LEU A 124 -6.69 -11.81 22.73
C LEU A 124 -7.07 -11.39 24.15
N ARG A 125 -6.79 -12.26 25.13
CA ARG A 125 -7.19 -12.07 26.54
C ARG A 125 -6.00 -11.77 27.46
N SER A 126 -4.78 -11.72 26.92
CA SER A 126 -3.55 -11.62 27.71
C SER A 126 -2.58 -10.65 27.10
N ASP A 127 -1.92 -9.88 27.97
CA ASP A 127 -0.89 -8.93 27.58
C ASP A 127 0.53 -9.55 27.53
N ALA A 128 0.63 -10.85 27.84
CA ALA A 128 1.90 -11.58 27.84
C ALA A 128 2.60 -11.53 26.48
N LEU A 129 1.85 -11.66 25.39
CA LEU A 129 2.42 -11.61 24.05
C LEU A 129 2.96 -10.21 23.71
N VAL A 130 2.25 -9.15 24.13
CA VAL A 130 2.72 -7.77 23.93
C VAL A 130 4.02 -7.55 24.69
N SER A 131 4.09 -8.03 25.94
CA SER A 131 5.28 -7.92 26.78
C SER A 131 6.47 -8.67 26.20
N SER A 132 6.27 -9.90 25.71
CA SER A 132 7.31 -10.70 25.06
C SER A 132 7.79 -10.07 23.75
N ALA A 133 6.89 -9.59 22.90
CA ALA A 133 7.23 -8.91 21.66
C ALA A 133 8.02 -7.61 21.94
N ALA A 134 7.58 -6.81 22.91
CA ALA A 134 8.27 -5.59 23.30
C ALA A 134 9.68 -5.87 23.85
N ALA A 135 9.85 -6.93 24.64
CA ALA A 135 11.15 -7.33 25.16
C ALA A 135 12.12 -7.73 24.03
N LEU A 136 11.65 -8.46 23.01
CA LEU A 136 12.45 -8.82 21.84
C LEU A 136 12.84 -7.59 21.00
N LEU A 137 11.90 -6.69 20.75
CA LEU A 137 12.18 -5.44 20.02
C LEU A 137 13.18 -4.56 20.77
N ARG A 138 13.09 -4.45 22.11
CA ARG A 138 14.11 -3.73 22.90
C ARG A 138 15.50 -4.37 22.86
N GLN A 139 15.60 -5.65 22.51
CA GLN A 139 16.88 -6.32 22.25
C GLN A 139 17.38 -6.13 20.81
N GLY A 140 16.67 -5.33 19.99
CA GLY A 140 16.98 -5.13 18.58
C GLY A 140 16.66 -6.36 17.70
N LYS A 141 15.86 -7.32 18.21
CA LYS A 141 15.48 -8.50 17.43
C LYS A 141 14.24 -8.18 16.59
N PRO A 142 14.26 -8.43 15.28
CA PRO A 142 13.08 -8.24 14.44
C PRO A 142 11.99 -9.24 14.81
N VAL A 143 10.76 -8.75 14.99
CA VAL A 143 9.63 -9.56 15.46
C VAL A 143 8.61 -9.73 14.34
N LEU A 144 8.14 -10.96 14.16
CA LEU A 144 7.02 -11.27 13.28
C LEU A 144 5.91 -11.90 14.11
N VAL A 145 4.81 -11.18 14.28
CA VAL A 145 3.58 -11.69 14.89
C VAL A 145 2.66 -12.16 13.78
N HIS A 146 2.05 -13.34 13.90
CA HIS A 146 1.17 -13.86 12.85
C HIS A 146 -0.05 -14.58 13.42
N LEU A 147 -1.19 -14.52 12.72
CA LEU A 147 -2.31 -15.39 13.05
C LEU A 147 -1.94 -16.87 12.85
N SER A 148 -2.54 -17.73 13.64
CA SER A 148 -2.46 -19.17 13.50
C SER A 148 -3.44 -19.62 12.40
N PRO A 149 -2.96 -20.19 11.28
CA PRO A 149 -3.81 -20.46 10.11
C PRO A 149 -4.95 -21.42 10.35
N GLU A 150 -4.78 -22.37 11.28
CA GLU A 150 -5.75 -23.41 11.62
C GLU A 150 -6.52 -23.12 12.92
N ALA A 151 -6.20 -22.02 13.60
CA ALA A 151 -6.87 -21.71 14.86
C ALA A 151 -8.30 -21.19 14.62
N ASP A 152 -9.21 -21.67 15.46
CA ASP A 152 -10.51 -21.02 15.64
C ASP A 152 -10.37 -19.92 16.70
N TYR A 153 -10.62 -18.68 16.27
CA TYR A 153 -10.61 -17.52 17.15
C TYR A 153 -11.97 -17.28 17.81
N GLY A 154 -13.04 -17.95 17.34
CA GLY A 154 -14.41 -17.71 17.79
C GLY A 154 -14.92 -16.29 17.51
N LEU A 155 -14.32 -15.60 16.54
CA LEU A 155 -14.60 -14.21 16.19
C LEU A 155 -14.82 -14.08 14.68
N SER A 156 -15.62 -13.08 14.29
CA SER A 156 -15.69 -12.66 12.89
C SER A 156 -14.35 -12.06 12.44
N SER A 157 -14.10 -12.03 11.13
CA SER A 157 -12.90 -11.42 10.55
C SER A 157 -12.74 -9.95 10.96
N ASP A 158 -13.85 -9.21 10.99
CA ASP A 158 -13.94 -7.81 11.40
C ASP A 158 -13.44 -7.60 12.85
N VAL A 159 -13.98 -8.40 13.78
CA VAL A 159 -13.64 -8.30 15.20
C VAL A 159 -12.20 -8.75 15.45
N LEU A 160 -11.74 -9.79 14.75
CA LEU A 160 -10.34 -10.25 14.85
C LEU A 160 -9.36 -9.19 14.32
N ALA A 161 -9.69 -8.53 13.21
CA ALA A 161 -8.88 -7.45 12.68
C ALA A 161 -8.84 -6.24 13.64
N THR A 162 -9.95 -5.94 14.34
CA THR A 162 -10.00 -4.90 15.38
C THR A 162 -9.17 -5.28 16.61
N ALA A 163 -9.26 -6.53 17.07
CA ALA A 163 -8.43 -6.98 18.19
C ALA A 163 -6.93 -6.97 17.82
N SER A 164 -6.61 -7.26 16.56
CA SER A 164 -5.25 -7.17 16.01
C SER A 164 -4.74 -5.72 16.02
N SER A 165 -5.57 -4.74 15.66
CA SER A 165 -5.18 -3.32 15.71
C SER A 165 -4.91 -2.84 17.13
N VAL A 166 -5.77 -3.22 18.08
CA VAL A 166 -5.55 -2.94 19.51
C VAL A 166 -4.26 -3.57 20.02
N PHE A 167 -3.95 -4.81 19.62
CA PHE A 167 -2.69 -5.45 19.97
C PHE A 167 -1.48 -4.67 19.44
N VAL A 168 -1.47 -4.32 18.15
CA VAL A 168 -0.35 -3.60 17.53
C VAL A 168 -0.17 -2.22 18.18
N LYS A 169 -1.25 -1.47 18.42
CA LYS A 169 -1.19 -0.18 19.12
C LYS A 169 -0.54 -0.33 20.50
N ARG A 170 -1.02 -1.28 21.32
CA ARG A 170 -0.47 -1.54 22.66
C ARG A 170 1.01 -1.94 22.63
N LEU A 171 1.46 -2.62 21.58
CA LEU A 171 2.86 -2.96 21.39
C LEU A 171 3.69 -1.70 21.09
N LEU A 172 3.24 -0.89 20.13
CA LEU A 172 3.93 0.36 19.74
C LEU A 172 3.93 1.41 20.86
N ASP A 173 2.97 1.37 21.79
CA ASP A 173 2.96 2.22 22.99
C ASP A 173 4.01 1.79 24.03
N ARG A 174 4.56 0.57 23.93
CA ARG A 174 5.61 0.06 24.84
C ARG A 174 7.01 0.13 24.26
N VAL A 175 7.17 0.16 22.96
CA VAL A 175 8.47 0.16 22.28
C VAL A 175 8.36 0.88 20.95
N GLU A 176 9.36 1.71 20.65
CA GLU A 176 9.44 2.38 19.37
C GLU A 176 9.74 1.37 18.25
N VAL A 177 9.01 1.51 17.16
CA VAL A 177 9.15 0.70 15.94
C VAL A 177 9.25 1.69 14.80
N GLY A 178 10.31 1.62 13.99
CA GLY A 178 10.42 2.46 12.80
C GLY A 178 10.02 1.75 11.52
N TYR A 179 9.93 0.41 11.53
CA TYR A 179 9.59 -0.40 10.36
C TYR A 179 8.43 -1.33 10.69
N LEU A 180 7.25 -1.03 10.16
CA LEU A 180 6.01 -1.79 10.38
C LEU A 180 5.53 -2.46 9.09
N GLY A 181 5.58 -3.79 9.05
CA GLY A 181 5.01 -4.56 7.95
C GLY A 181 3.64 -5.13 8.29
N LEU A 182 2.63 -4.82 7.48
CA LEU A 182 1.26 -5.26 7.69
C LEU A 182 0.79 -6.14 6.54
N ALA A 183 0.28 -7.32 6.89
CA ALA A 183 -0.07 -8.35 5.94
C ALA A 183 -1.52 -8.82 6.11
N GLY A 184 -2.37 -8.46 5.14
CA GLY A 184 -3.81 -8.72 5.12
C GLY A 184 -4.60 -7.42 5.00
N GLY A 185 -5.53 -7.34 4.03
CA GLY A 185 -6.21 -6.09 3.67
C GLY A 185 -7.01 -5.47 4.83
N ASP A 186 -7.93 -6.23 5.42
CA ASP A 186 -8.78 -5.74 6.53
C ASP A 186 -7.95 -5.38 7.76
N THR A 187 -7.00 -6.26 8.13
CA THR A 187 -6.13 -6.06 9.29
C THR A 187 -5.24 -4.84 9.12
N SER A 188 -4.62 -4.67 7.95
CA SER A 188 -3.73 -3.54 7.68
C SER A 188 -4.50 -2.22 7.73
N SER A 189 -5.70 -2.19 7.13
CA SER A 189 -6.55 -1.00 7.11
C SER A 189 -6.94 -0.57 8.53
N ARG A 190 -7.33 -1.52 9.39
CA ARG A 190 -7.66 -1.23 10.80
C ARG A 190 -6.47 -0.80 11.62
N ILE A 191 -5.32 -1.44 11.45
CA ILE A 191 -4.10 -1.04 12.15
C ILE A 191 -3.70 0.38 11.76
N CYS A 192 -3.70 0.72 10.46
CA CYS A 192 -3.38 2.08 10.01
C CYS A 192 -4.36 3.12 10.58
N ALA A 193 -5.67 2.81 10.60
CA ALA A 193 -6.67 3.68 11.19
C ALA A 193 -6.48 3.86 12.70
N GLU A 194 -6.23 2.77 13.44
CA GLU A 194 -6.01 2.76 14.90
C GLU A 194 -4.73 3.49 15.32
N LEU A 195 -3.70 3.46 14.47
CA LEU A 195 -2.46 4.20 14.67
C LEU A 195 -2.57 5.67 14.27
N GLY A 196 -3.61 6.08 13.55
CA GLY A 196 -3.92 7.49 13.31
C GLY A 196 -2.99 8.21 12.33
N PHE A 197 -2.39 7.51 11.35
CA PHE A 197 -1.56 8.16 10.33
C PHE A 197 -2.36 9.22 9.55
N ALA A 198 -1.80 10.43 9.48
CA ALA A 198 -2.40 11.53 8.72
C ALA A 198 -2.28 11.30 7.20
N SER A 199 -1.18 10.67 6.77
CA SER A 199 -0.98 10.22 5.39
C SER A 199 0.00 9.06 5.34
N ILE A 200 -0.06 8.31 4.24
CA ILE A 200 0.90 7.26 3.89
C ILE A 200 1.42 7.60 2.49
N SER A 201 2.69 8.00 2.42
CA SER A 201 3.32 8.45 1.17
C SER A 201 4.15 7.32 0.56
N TYR A 202 4.07 7.13 -0.75
CA TYR A 202 4.91 6.18 -1.46
C TYR A 202 6.40 6.57 -1.34
N LEU A 203 7.26 5.57 -1.09
CA LEU A 203 8.72 5.74 -1.12
C LEU A 203 9.33 4.97 -2.30
N GLU A 204 9.13 3.65 -2.33
CA GLU A 204 9.67 2.79 -3.38
C GLU A 204 8.90 1.47 -3.43
N ASN A 205 9.07 0.70 -4.51
CA ASN A 205 8.60 -0.68 -4.55
C ASN A 205 9.63 -1.61 -3.91
N ILE A 206 9.15 -2.52 -3.05
CA ILE A 206 10.01 -3.56 -2.46
C ILE A 206 9.84 -4.92 -3.14
N ASP A 207 8.68 -5.14 -3.75
CA ASP A 207 8.26 -6.37 -4.42
C ASP A 207 7.08 -6.04 -5.36
N PRO A 208 6.83 -6.78 -6.46
CA PRO A 208 5.62 -6.61 -7.26
C PRO A 208 4.33 -6.53 -6.43
N GLY A 209 3.63 -5.39 -6.55
CA GLY A 209 2.38 -5.12 -5.84
C GLY A 209 2.54 -4.77 -4.35
N VAL A 210 3.77 -4.56 -3.86
CA VAL A 210 4.04 -4.12 -2.49
C VAL A 210 5.01 -2.93 -2.50
N SER A 211 4.53 -1.80 -2.00
CA SER A 211 5.32 -0.59 -1.86
C SER A 211 5.73 -0.38 -0.41
N LEU A 212 6.97 0.10 -0.24
CA LEU A 212 7.44 0.73 0.97
C LEU A 212 6.90 2.16 0.99
N CYS A 213 6.28 2.52 2.11
CA CYS A 213 5.66 3.81 2.31
C CYS A 213 6.20 4.48 3.59
N ILE A 214 5.91 5.77 3.72
CA ILE A 214 6.25 6.58 4.89
C ILE A 214 4.96 7.08 5.54
N GLY A 215 4.76 6.75 6.81
CA GLY A 215 3.66 7.27 7.61
C GLY A 215 3.96 8.67 8.11
N THR A 216 3.05 9.63 7.85
CA THR A 216 3.08 10.96 8.47
C THR A 216 2.21 10.96 9.70
N HIS A 217 2.75 11.41 10.83
CA HIS A 217 2.04 11.40 12.11
C HIS A 217 2.46 12.59 12.99
N PRO A 218 1.55 13.18 13.80
CA PRO A 218 1.91 14.26 14.72
C PRO A 218 2.85 13.82 15.86
N GLU A 219 2.72 12.58 16.34
CA GLU A 219 3.67 12.01 17.31
C GLU A 219 4.99 11.62 16.64
N ALA A 220 6.10 12.17 17.14
CA ALA A 220 7.44 11.96 16.59
C ALA A 220 7.86 10.49 16.48
N ARG A 221 7.45 9.64 17.43
CA ARG A 221 7.79 8.20 17.44
C ARG A 221 7.19 7.41 16.27
N LEU A 222 6.08 7.88 15.71
CA LEU A 222 5.38 7.25 14.57
C LEU A 222 5.64 8.01 13.27
N ASN A 223 6.06 9.27 13.36
CA ASN A 223 6.36 10.07 12.20
C ASN A 223 7.56 9.50 11.44
N ASN A 224 7.50 9.52 10.12
CA ASN A 224 8.47 8.88 9.23
C ASN A 224 8.59 7.35 9.39
N MET A 225 7.67 6.67 10.09
CA MET A 225 7.67 5.21 10.15
C MET A 225 7.60 4.63 8.73
N ARG A 226 8.48 3.67 8.43
CA ARG A 226 8.42 2.90 7.19
C ARG A 226 7.36 1.83 7.31
N ILE A 227 6.44 1.78 6.36
CA ILE A 227 5.28 0.89 6.39
C ILE A 227 5.24 0.12 5.08
N ILE A 228 5.05 -1.20 5.15
CA ILE A 228 4.56 -1.96 4.00
C ILE A 228 3.13 -2.42 4.28
N LEU A 229 2.26 -2.25 3.30
CA LEU A 229 0.90 -2.76 3.32
C LEU A 229 0.78 -3.80 2.21
N LYS A 230 0.53 -5.06 2.55
CA LYS A 230 0.31 -6.09 1.55
C LYS A 230 -1.08 -6.72 1.64
N GLY A 231 -1.67 -6.95 0.47
CA GLY A 231 -2.79 -7.87 0.34
C GLY A 231 -2.39 -9.30 0.71
N GLY A 232 -3.37 -10.18 0.93
CA GLY A 232 -3.11 -11.57 1.30
C GLY A 232 -2.23 -12.31 0.28
N GLN A 233 -2.46 -12.05 -1.01
CA GLN A 233 -1.83 -12.75 -2.13
C GLN A 233 -0.69 -11.99 -2.83
N MET A 234 -0.22 -10.88 -2.25
CA MET A 234 0.83 -10.06 -2.85
C MET A 234 2.22 -10.42 -2.32
N GLY A 235 3.23 -10.17 -3.17
CA GLY A 235 4.66 -10.28 -2.87
C GLY A 235 5.23 -11.69 -2.92
N GLY A 236 6.54 -11.79 -3.15
CA GLY A 236 7.29 -13.04 -3.16
C GLY A 236 7.44 -13.68 -1.78
N PRO A 237 7.94 -14.94 -1.72
CA PRO A 237 8.15 -15.66 -0.47
C PRO A 237 9.18 -14.98 0.46
N ASP A 238 10.15 -14.24 -0.09
CA ASP A 238 11.20 -13.56 0.66
C ASP A 238 10.88 -12.09 1.01
N LEU A 239 9.64 -11.65 0.79
CA LEU A 239 9.20 -10.26 1.03
C LEU A 239 9.57 -9.75 2.43
N PHE A 240 9.34 -10.54 3.47
CA PHE A 240 9.61 -10.14 4.85
C PHE A 240 11.11 -9.99 5.12
N GLU A 241 11.95 -10.82 4.49
CA GLU A 241 13.41 -10.68 4.54
C GLU A 241 13.89 -9.45 3.76
N ARG A 242 13.27 -9.14 2.61
CA ARG A 242 13.51 -7.89 1.86
C ARG A 242 13.19 -6.67 2.73
N PHE A 243 12.06 -6.70 3.42
CA PHE A 243 11.65 -5.61 4.32
C PHE A 243 12.64 -5.41 5.46
N LEU A 244 13.11 -6.50 6.09
CA LEU A 244 14.12 -6.42 7.15
C LEU A 244 15.38 -5.69 6.70
N ARG A 245 15.87 -5.99 5.49
CA ARG A 245 17.08 -5.36 4.93
C ARG A 245 16.97 -3.83 4.76
N ARG A 246 15.75 -3.28 4.71
CA ARG A 246 15.56 -1.81 4.64
C ARG A 246 15.86 -1.11 5.96
N SER A 247 15.68 -1.79 7.10
CA SER A 247 16.06 -1.27 8.41
C SER A 247 17.58 -1.22 8.61
N SER A 248 18.32 -2.21 8.10
CA SER A 248 19.78 -2.26 8.26
C SER A 248 20.56 -1.36 7.30
N MET A 249 19.95 -0.96 6.17
CA MET A 249 20.53 0.01 5.23
C MET A 249 20.39 1.45 5.69
N SER A 250 19.56 1.70 6.70
CA SER A 250 19.21 3.03 7.19
C SER A 250 20.22 3.62 8.20
N GLY A 251 21.15 2.79 8.69
CA GLY A 251 22.23 3.18 9.60
C GLY A 251 23.62 3.29 8.95
N ARG A 252 23.71 3.48 7.62
CA ARG A 252 24.98 3.73 6.90
C ARG A 252 24.96 5.05 6.16
#